data_AF-A0A6B3I046-F1
#
_entry.id   AF-A0A6B3I046-F1
#
_cell.length_a   1.000
_cell.length_b   1.000
_cell.length_c   1.000
_cell.angle_alpha   90.00
_cell.angle_beta   90.00
_cell.angle_gamma   90.00
#
_symmetry.space_group_name_H-M   'P 1'
#
loop_
_entity.id
_entity.type
_entity.pdbx_description
1 polymer ?
#
loop_
_entity_poly.entity_id
_entity_poly.type
_entity_poly.pdbx_seq_one_letter_code
_entity_poly.pdbx_strand_id
1 'polypeptide(L)'
;MVFDSAVDPDPEKIWYRSNLDQSLAFESRWEDFRRWVAKHHDVYGLGATPEAVQGHYDDVRAALATDPAGGKVGPGQFHAAFREAAYYDDYWAMRAT
;
A
#
# COMPACT_ATOMS: atom_id res chain seq x y z
N MET A 1 -27.77 -15.91 -8.56
CA MET A 1 -26.81 -14.82 -8.81
C MET A 1 -25.83 -14.77 -7.65
N VAL A 2 -24.56 -14.44 -7.92
CA VAL A 2 -23.53 -14.20 -6.91
C VAL A 2 -22.97 -12.81 -7.16
N PHE A 3 -22.83 -12.02 -6.10
CA PHE A 3 -22.20 -10.71 -6.14
C PHE A 3 -20.90 -10.79 -5.33
N ASP A 4 -19.78 -10.56 -5.99
CA ASP A 4 -18.45 -10.47 -5.39
C ASP A 4 -17.97 -9.02 -5.48
N SER A 5 -17.40 -8.50 -4.39
CA SER A 5 -16.99 -7.09 -4.26
C SER A 5 -18.14 -6.10 -4.47
N ALA A 6 -19.29 -6.40 -3.85
CA ALA A 6 -20.50 -5.60 -3.96
C ALA A 6 -20.36 -4.22 -3.30
N VAL A 7 -20.95 -3.21 -3.94
CA VAL A 7 -21.08 -1.85 -3.39
C VAL A 7 -22.37 -1.76 -2.58
N ASP A 8 -22.31 -1.19 -1.37
CA ASP A 8 -23.47 -0.92 -0.56
C ASP A 8 -24.31 0.21 -1.19
N PRO A 9 -25.56 -0.06 -1.64
CA PRO A 9 -26.38 0.92 -2.33
C PRO A 9 -27.14 1.88 -1.39
N ASP A 10 -26.97 1.78 -0.06
CA ASP A 10 -27.58 2.71 0.88
C ASP A 10 -27.18 4.17 0.55
N PRO A 11 -28.14 5.12 0.45
CA PRO A 11 -27.83 6.53 0.18
C PRO A 11 -26.80 7.15 1.13
N GLU A 12 -26.72 6.72 2.39
CA GLU A 12 -25.73 7.18 3.36
C GLU A 12 -24.30 6.69 3.04
N LYS A 13 -24.20 5.61 2.26
CA LYS A 13 -22.94 5.00 1.82
C LYS A 13 -22.48 5.51 0.45
N ILE A 14 -23.22 6.42 -0.17
CA ILE A 14 -22.82 7.04 -1.43
C ILE A 14 -21.56 7.92 -1.19
N TRP A 15 -20.44 7.45 -1.75
CA TRP A 15 -19.12 8.10 -1.76
C TRP A 15 -18.45 8.25 -0.39
N TYR A 16 -18.81 9.25 0.41
CA TYR A 16 -17.91 9.75 1.46
C TYR A 16 -17.62 8.72 2.54
N ARG A 17 -18.66 8.14 3.15
CA ARG A 17 -18.50 7.14 4.21
C ARG A 17 -17.85 5.85 3.68
N SER A 18 -18.26 5.39 2.50
CA SER A 18 -17.65 4.20 1.87
C SER A 18 -16.17 4.40 1.52
N ASN A 19 -15.76 5.61 1.11
CA ASN A 19 -14.35 5.93 0.88
C ASN A 19 -13.53 5.95 2.19
N LEU A 20 -14.14 6.40 3.30
CA LEU A 20 -13.50 6.32 4.62
C LEU A 20 -13.35 4.85 5.08
N ASP A 21 -14.39 4.04 4.90
CA ASP A 21 -14.36 2.60 5.20
C ASP A 21 -13.28 1.91 4.34
N GLN A 22 -13.18 2.24 3.05
CA GLN A 22 -12.14 1.72 2.17
C GLN A 22 -10.74 2.16 2.60
N SER A 23 -10.57 3.39 3.08
CA SER A 23 -9.28 3.89 3.59
C SER A 23 -8.80 3.06 4.78
N LEU A 24 -9.70 2.71 5.71
CA LEU A 24 -9.39 1.82 6.84
C LEU A 24 -9.04 0.41 6.38
N ALA A 25 -9.76 -0.12 5.39
CA ALA A 25 -9.47 -1.42 4.80
C ALA A 25 -8.08 -1.44 4.14
N PHE A 26 -7.70 -0.38 3.41
CA PHE A 26 -6.36 -0.28 2.82
C PHE A 26 -5.26 -0.14 3.86
N GLU A 27 -5.48 0.57 4.96
CA GLU A 27 -4.49 0.61 6.04
C GLU A 27 -4.27 -0.79 6.66
N SER A 28 -5.33 -1.57 6.84
CA SER A 28 -5.20 -2.96 7.29
C SER A 28 -4.40 -3.82 6.30
N ARG A 29 -4.67 -3.66 4.99
CA ARG A 29 -3.93 -4.39 3.93
C ARG A 29 -2.48 -3.95 3.82
N TRP A 30 -2.22 -2.68 4.05
CA TRP A 30 -0.87 -2.12 4.13
C TRP A 30 -0.09 -2.72 5.31
N GLU A 31 -0.73 -2.88 6.46
CA GLU A 31 -0.15 -3.56 7.62
C GLU A 31 0.17 -5.03 7.32
N ASP A 32 -0.72 -5.76 6.65
CA ASP A 32 -0.48 -7.13 6.21
C ASP A 32 0.74 -7.24 5.29
N PHE A 33 0.83 -6.35 4.29
CA PHE A 33 1.98 -6.28 3.38
C PHE A 33 3.28 -6.06 4.17
N ARG A 34 3.31 -5.09 5.08
CA ARG A 34 4.52 -4.80 5.88
C ARG A 34 4.92 -5.98 6.76
N ARG A 35 3.96 -6.67 7.38
CA ARG A 35 4.21 -7.92 8.13
C ARG A 35 4.78 -9.02 7.25
N TRP A 36 4.22 -9.19 6.05
CA TRP A 36 4.69 -10.19 5.10
C TRP A 36 6.11 -9.89 4.64
N VAL A 37 6.43 -8.65 4.27
CA VAL A 37 7.80 -8.25 3.88
C VAL A 37 8.78 -8.45 5.03
N ALA A 38 8.42 -8.03 6.24
CA ALA A 38 9.25 -8.21 7.43
C ALA A 38 9.58 -9.68 7.72
N LYS A 39 8.60 -10.58 7.49
CA LYS A 39 8.80 -12.04 7.61
C LYS A 39 9.81 -12.58 6.59
N HIS A 40 9.97 -11.92 5.44
CA HIS A 40 10.90 -12.28 4.36
C HIS A 40 12.11 -11.32 4.30
N HIS A 41 12.52 -10.78 5.45
CA HIS A 41 13.65 -9.86 5.54
C HIS A 41 14.94 -10.46 4.97
N ASP A 42 15.14 -11.78 5.11
CA ASP A 42 16.27 -12.52 4.55
C ASP A 42 16.35 -12.44 3.02
N VAL A 43 15.22 -12.21 2.34
CA VAL A 43 15.14 -12.06 0.89
C VAL A 43 15.22 -10.60 0.47
N TYR A 44 14.45 -9.72 1.13
CA TYR A 44 14.24 -8.34 0.65
C TYR A 44 15.10 -7.29 1.36
N GLY A 45 15.60 -7.57 2.57
CA GLY A 45 16.48 -6.65 3.30
C GLY A 45 15.79 -5.38 3.83
N LEU A 46 14.46 -5.24 3.71
CA LEU A 46 13.71 -4.03 4.08
C LEU A 46 13.38 -3.91 5.58
N GLY A 47 14.16 -4.57 6.44
CA GLY A 47 13.94 -4.67 7.88
C GLY A 47 13.09 -5.87 8.32
N ALA A 48 13.33 -6.34 9.54
CA ALA A 48 12.72 -7.55 10.12
C ALA A 48 11.43 -7.28 10.94
N THR A 49 10.96 -6.03 10.97
CA THR A 49 9.70 -5.65 11.63
C THR A 49 8.82 -4.79 10.71
N PRO A 50 7.49 -4.79 10.88
CA PRO A 50 6.59 -3.96 10.07
C PRO A 50 6.91 -2.47 10.15
N GLU A 51 7.44 -2.00 11.27
CA GLU A 51 7.84 -0.61 11.50
C GLU A 51 9.13 -0.27 10.74
N ALA A 52 10.07 -1.20 10.65
CA ALA A 52 11.28 -1.03 9.85
C ALA A 52 10.94 -0.95 8.35
N VAL A 53 10.02 -1.81 7.88
CA VAL A 53 9.52 -1.75 6.48
C VAL A 53 8.82 -0.43 6.21
N GLN A 54 8.01 0.07 7.15
CA GLN A 54 7.38 1.39 7.05
C GLN A 54 8.43 2.50 6.97
N GLY A 55 9.46 2.46 7.82
CA GLY A 55 10.55 3.44 7.82
C GLY A 55 11.27 3.49 6.47
N HIS A 56 11.61 2.33 5.89
CA HIS A 56 12.19 2.26 4.55
C HIS A 56 11.29 2.88 3.47
N TYR A 57 10.00 2.61 3.51
CA TYR A 57 9.03 3.22 2.58
C TYR A 57 9.01 4.75 2.73
N ASP A 58 8.99 5.25 3.97
CA ASP A 58 8.94 6.69 4.26
C ASP A 58 10.22 7.41 3.86
N ASP A 59 11.39 6.79 4.06
CA ASP A 59 12.69 7.31 3.64
C ASP A 59 12.76 7.47 2.12
N VAL A 60 12.32 6.45 1.36
CA VAL A 60 12.25 6.51 -0.11
C VAL A 60 11.28 7.58 -0.55
N ARG A 61 10.08 7.65 0.06
CA ARG A 61 9.08 8.67 -0.25
C ARG A 61 9.62 10.08 -0.01
N ALA A 62 10.36 10.31 1.07
CA ALA A 62 10.97 11.60 1.39
C ALA A 62 12.10 11.95 0.40
N ALA A 63 12.95 10.98 0.04
CA ALA A 63 13.99 11.17 -0.96
C ALA A 63 13.41 11.59 -2.31
N LEU A 64 12.35 10.90 -2.78
CA LEU A 64 11.66 11.22 -4.03
C LEU A 64 10.94 12.57 -4.03
N ALA A 65 10.63 13.11 -2.84
CA ALA A 65 10.10 14.48 -2.73
C ALA A 65 11.16 15.53 -3.04
N THR A 66 12.44 15.20 -2.81
CA THR A 66 13.58 16.10 -3.03
C THR A 66 14.18 15.89 -4.42
N ASP A 67 14.38 14.64 -4.83
CA ASP A 67 14.93 14.26 -6.12
C ASP A 67 14.04 13.18 -6.77
N PRO A 68 13.05 13.58 -7.59
CA PRO A 68 12.17 12.63 -8.27
C PRO A 68 12.97 11.68 -9.17
N ALA A 69 12.70 10.38 -9.08
CA ALA A 69 13.41 9.40 -9.88
C ALA A 69 13.17 9.64 -11.37
N GLY A 70 14.27 9.81 -12.11
CA GLY A 70 14.26 10.18 -13.53
C GLY A 70 13.56 11.51 -13.83
N GLY A 71 13.43 12.40 -12.83
CA GLY A 71 12.70 13.66 -12.92
C GLY A 71 11.18 13.53 -13.11
N LYS A 72 10.61 12.32 -12.93
CA LYS A 72 9.20 12.03 -13.25
C LYS A 72 8.44 11.32 -12.14
N VAL A 73 9.11 10.48 -11.36
CA VAL A 73 8.47 9.67 -10.32
C VAL A 73 8.74 10.34 -8.98
N GLY A 74 7.75 11.07 -8.48
CA GLY A 74 7.77 11.66 -7.14
C GLY A 74 6.98 10.83 -6.12
N PRO A 75 6.73 11.38 -4.92
CA PRO A 75 6.04 10.69 -3.83
C PRO A 75 4.64 10.19 -4.20
N GLY A 76 3.92 10.94 -5.04
CA GLY A 76 2.57 10.58 -5.47
C GLY A 76 2.55 9.37 -6.40
N GLN A 77 3.45 9.32 -7.38
CA GLN A 77 3.60 8.18 -8.29
C GLN A 77 4.11 6.96 -7.53
N PHE A 78 5.05 7.15 -6.59
CA PHE A 78 5.53 6.10 -5.71
C PHE A 78 4.39 5.51 -4.87
N HIS A 79 3.62 6.35 -4.17
CA HIS A 79 2.46 5.88 -3.39
C HIS A 79 1.41 5.19 -4.27
N ALA A 80 1.11 5.73 -5.44
CA ALA A 80 0.17 5.11 -6.39
C ALA A 80 0.64 3.73 -6.84
N ALA A 81 1.95 3.51 -6.95
CA ALA A 81 2.51 2.20 -7.30
C ALA A 81 2.23 1.16 -6.18
N PHE A 82 2.30 1.54 -4.90
CA PHE A 82 2.01 0.63 -3.79
C PHE A 82 0.52 0.33 -3.59
N ARG A 83 -0.39 1.09 -4.23
CA ARG A 83 -1.83 0.88 -4.10
C ARG A 83 -2.26 -0.54 -4.50
N GLU A 84 -1.63 -1.11 -5.53
CA GLU A 84 -1.93 -2.48 -5.98
C GLU A 84 -1.64 -3.54 -4.90
N ALA A 85 -0.64 -3.33 -4.04
CA ALA A 85 -0.36 -4.25 -2.93
C ALA A 85 -1.46 -4.25 -1.86
N ALA A 86 -2.27 -3.18 -1.78
CA ALA A 86 -3.44 -3.15 -0.91
C ALA A 86 -4.62 -3.93 -1.51
N TYR A 87 -4.71 -4.03 -2.83
CA TYR A 87 -5.75 -4.78 -3.53
C TYR A 87 -5.42 -6.27 -3.66
N TYR A 88 -4.19 -6.61 -4.03
CA TYR A 88 -3.81 -7.98 -4.38
C TYR A 88 -2.45 -8.37 -3.78
N ASP A 89 -2.36 -9.60 -3.29
CA ASP A 89 -1.15 -10.15 -2.67
C ASP A 89 -0.12 -10.68 -3.68
N ASP A 90 -0.53 -10.97 -4.91
CA ASP A 90 0.35 -11.35 -6.01
C ASP A 90 1.37 -10.25 -6.39
N TYR A 91 1.06 -8.97 -6.10
CA TYR A 91 2.00 -7.86 -6.24
C TYR A 91 3.03 -7.76 -5.11
N TRP A 92 2.87 -8.46 -3.98
CA TRP A 92 3.70 -8.22 -2.79
C TRP A 92 5.19 -8.44 -3.04
N ALA A 93 5.56 -9.54 -3.70
CA ALA A 93 6.95 -9.80 -4.07
C ALA A 93 7.52 -8.73 -5.01
N MET A 94 6.72 -8.29 -5.99
CA MET A 94 7.11 -7.25 -6.94
C MET A 94 7.31 -5.89 -6.26
N ARG A 95 6.55 -5.58 -5.20
CA ARG A 95 6.68 -4.32 -4.44
C ARG A 95 7.76 -4.33 -3.38
N ALA A 96 8.29 -5.50 -3.04
CA ALA A 96 9.37 -5.67 -2.08
C ALA A 96 10.77 -5.76 -2.73
N THR A 97 10.85 -5.70 -4.07
CA THR A 97 12.10 -5.78 -4.86
C THR A 97 12.43 -4.43 -5.46
#